data_AF-A0A925V7S5-F1
#
_entry.id   AF-A0A925V7S5-F1
#
_cell.length_a   1.000
_cell.length_b   1.000
_cell.length_c   1.000
_cell.angle_alpha   90.00
_cell.angle_beta   90.00
_cell.angle_gamma   90.00
#
_symmetry.space_group_name_H-M   'P 1'
#
loop_
_entity.id
_entity.type
_entity.pdbx_description
1 polymer ?
#
loop_
_entity_poly.entity_id
_entity_poly.type
_entity_poly.pdbx_seq_one_letter_code
_entity_poly.pdbx_strand_id
1 'polypeptide(L)'
;MLHEATRTAVGYMTGSEPIPPDFPALDLTIDNGSVPLCAMTVWRDEEVGPLSSYQPEAPCGCYYDFRATGASTCTTCTSDDDCPRASPVCRHDYCEAS
;
A
#
# COMPACT_ATOMS: atom_id res chain seq x y z
N MET A 1 -5.44 10.00 -33.48
CA MET A 1 -6.02 9.87 -32.12
C MET A 1 -5.74 8.50 -31.48
N LEU A 2 -5.92 7.35 -32.14
CA LEU A 2 -5.61 6.03 -31.54
C LEU A 2 -4.13 5.87 -31.08
N HIS A 3 -3.18 6.36 -31.89
CA HIS A 3 -1.74 6.23 -31.63
C HIS A 3 -1.25 6.98 -30.38
N GLU A 4 -1.96 8.01 -29.93
CA GLU A 4 -1.58 8.79 -28.75
C GLU A 4 -1.96 8.06 -27.47
N ALA A 5 -3.20 7.55 -27.39
CA ALA A 5 -3.65 6.72 -26.29
C ALA A 5 -2.78 5.46 -26.11
N THR A 6 -2.37 4.81 -27.21
CA THR A 6 -1.44 3.67 -27.15
C THR A 6 -0.08 4.07 -26.58
N ARG A 7 0.47 5.21 -26.99
CA ARG A 7 1.77 5.70 -26.48
C ARG A 7 1.70 5.96 -24.98
N THR A 8 0.65 6.62 -24.52
CA THR A 8 0.43 6.90 -23.09
C THR A 8 0.27 5.62 -22.29
N ALA A 9 -0.53 4.66 -22.77
CA ALA A 9 -0.70 3.37 -22.10
C ALA A 9 0.62 2.59 -21.97
N VAL A 10 1.42 2.52 -23.05
CA VAL A 10 2.77 1.93 -23.00
C VAL A 10 3.64 2.70 -22.02
N GLY A 11 3.58 4.03 -22.04
CA GLY A 11 4.40 4.87 -21.17
C GLY A 11 4.12 4.69 -19.68
N TYR A 12 2.86 4.44 -19.29
CA TYR A 12 2.55 4.05 -17.90
C TYR A 12 3.14 2.69 -17.53
N MET A 13 3.10 1.71 -18.44
CA MET A 13 3.67 0.38 -18.19
C MET A 13 5.20 0.39 -18.13
N THR A 14 5.87 1.23 -18.92
CA THR A 14 7.34 1.32 -18.97
C THR A 14 7.92 2.37 -18.04
N GLY A 15 7.08 3.13 -17.34
CA GLY A 15 7.50 4.21 -16.44
C GLY A 15 8.08 5.43 -17.16
N SER A 16 7.81 5.60 -18.46
CA SER A 16 8.21 6.80 -19.20
C SER A 16 7.21 7.94 -19.08
N GLU A 17 5.98 7.64 -18.66
CA GLU A 17 4.97 8.64 -18.30
C GLU A 17 4.85 8.71 -16.78
N PRO A 18 4.73 9.92 -16.19
CA PRO A 18 4.51 10.06 -14.76
C PRO A 18 3.16 9.44 -14.40
N ILE A 19 3.10 8.72 -13.28
CA ILE A 19 1.84 8.24 -12.74
C ILE A 19 0.96 9.47 -12.42
N PRO A 20 -0.31 9.51 -12.88
CA PRO A 20 -1.20 10.60 -12.55
C PRO A 20 -1.29 10.80 -11.04
N PRO A 21 -1.32 12.04 -10.53
CA PRO A 21 -1.26 12.30 -9.08
C PRO A 21 -2.41 11.65 -8.30
N ASP A 22 -3.58 11.54 -8.93
CA ASP A 22 -4.79 10.96 -8.32
C ASP A 22 -4.99 9.48 -8.67
N PHE A 23 -3.97 8.81 -9.22
CA PHE A 23 -4.09 7.39 -9.57
C PHE A 23 -4.12 6.55 -8.28
N PRO A 24 -5.22 5.82 -8.01
CA PRO A 24 -5.42 5.12 -6.73
C PRO A 24 -4.72 3.75 -6.75
N ALA A 25 -3.39 3.74 -6.94
CA ALA A 25 -2.61 2.51 -7.11
C ALA A 25 -2.78 1.54 -5.95
N LEU A 26 -2.81 2.06 -4.72
CA LEU A 26 -2.96 1.24 -3.52
C LEU A 26 -4.33 0.55 -3.51
N ASP A 27 -5.42 1.31 -3.63
CA ASP A 27 -6.78 0.76 -3.67
C ASP A 27 -6.95 -0.29 -4.78
N LEU A 28 -6.50 0.01 -6.00
CA LEU A 28 -6.60 -0.93 -7.12
C LEU A 28 -5.80 -2.23 -6.87
N THR A 29 -4.65 -2.13 -6.22
CA THR A 29 -3.83 -3.30 -5.86
C THR A 29 -4.58 -4.18 -4.87
N ILE A 30 -5.18 -3.57 -3.83
CA ILE A 30 -5.92 -4.28 -2.79
C ILE A 30 -7.22 -4.87 -3.35
N ASP A 31 -7.97 -4.09 -4.11
CA ASP A 31 -9.25 -4.50 -4.70
C ASP A 31 -9.06 -5.66 -5.71
N ASN A 32 -7.88 -5.78 -6.32
CA ASN A 32 -7.50 -6.91 -7.17
C ASN A 32 -6.96 -8.12 -6.37
N GLY A 33 -7.06 -8.11 -5.05
CA GLY A 33 -6.69 -9.21 -4.16
C GLY A 33 -5.19 -9.36 -3.92
N SER A 34 -4.38 -8.35 -4.25
CA SER A 34 -2.95 -8.36 -3.99
C SER A 34 -2.63 -7.74 -2.62
N VAL A 35 -1.64 -8.32 -1.93
CA VAL A 35 -1.07 -7.71 -0.73
C VAL A 35 0.01 -6.71 -1.17
N PRO A 36 -0.18 -5.39 -0.99
CA PRO A 36 0.84 -4.42 -1.34
C PRO A 36 2.05 -4.55 -0.41
N LEU A 37 3.23 -4.10 -0.86
CA LEU A 37 4.46 -4.18 -0.08
C LEU A 37 4.33 -3.50 1.30
N CYS A 38 3.55 -2.41 1.39
CA CYS A 38 3.30 -1.70 2.65
C CYS A 38 2.44 -2.49 3.66
N ALA A 39 1.72 -3.53 3.23
CA ALA A 39 0.94 -4.40 4.10
C ALA A 39 1.61 -5.76 4.33
N MET A 40 2.76 -6.01 3.71
CA MET A 40 3.49 -7.26 3.91
C MET A 40 4.13 -7.32 5.30
N THR A 41 4.03 -8.49 5.94
CA THR A 41 4.63 -8.77 7.26
C THR A 41 5.75 -9.81 7.19
N VAL A 42 5.93 -10.43 6.02
CA VAL A 42 6.91 -11.47 5.76
C VAL A 42 7.66 -11.20 4.47
N TRP A 43 8.92 -11.60 4.42
CA TRP A 43 9.79 -11.48 3.25
C TRP A 43 10.61 -12.75 3.02
N ARG A 44 11.12 -12.89 1.80
CA ARG A 44 12.14 -13.86 1.42
C ARG A 44 12.99 -13.26 0.30
N ASP A 45 14.28 -13.52 0.30
CA ASP A 45 15.21 -13.00 -0.72
C ASP A 45 15.28 -13.89 -1.97
N GLU A 46 14.86 -15.15 -1.84
CA GLU A 46 14.93 -16.15 -2.90
C GLU A 46 13.63 -16.96 -2.97
N GLU A 47 13.31 -17.45 -4.17
CA GLU A 47 12.18 -18.36 -4.39
C GLU A 47 12.34 -19.62 -3.55
N VAL A 48 11.31 -19.97 -2.77
CA VAL A 48 11.29 -21.13 -1.85
C VAL A 48 12.36 -21.03 -0.72
N GLY A 49 12.93 -19.85 -0.46
CA GLY A 49 13.83 -19.59 0.66
C GLY A 49 13.12 -19.48 2.03
N PRO A 50 13.90 -19.37 3.13
CA PRO A 50 13.33 -19.16 4.46
C PRO A 50 12.57 -17.83 4.55
N LEU A 51 11.45 -17.83 5.28
CA LEU A 51 10.69 -16.62 5.55
C LEU A 51 11.31 -15.86 6.73
N SER A 52 11.37 -14.55 6.63
CA SER A 52 11.71 -13.64 7.73
C SER A 52 10.58 -12.65 7.99
N SER A 53 10.54 -12.10 9.21
CA SER A 53 9.67 -10.95 9.49
C SER A 53 10.13 -9.75 8.66
N TYR A 54 9.15 -9.00 8.15
CA TYR A 54 9.37 -7.79 7.37
C TYR A 54 8.57 -6.64 7.97
N GLN A 55 9.25 -5.52 8.16
CA GLN A 55 8.63 -4.26 8.58
C GLN A 55 8.79 -3.25 7.44
N PRO A 56 7.70 -2.88 6.76
CA PRO A 56 7.75 -1.84 5.73
C PRO A 56 8.15 -0.49 6.33
N GLU A 57 8.88 0.34 5.57
CA GLU A 57 9.23 1.72 5.96
C GLU A 57 8.00 2.65 6.05
N ALA A 58 6.96 2.33 5.28
CA ALA A 58 5.70 3.04 5.28
C ALA A 58 4.55 2.04 5.37
N PRO A 59 4.24 1.50 6.57
CA PRO A 59 3.21 0.49 6.72
C PRO A 59 1.81 1.00 6.34
N CYS A 60 0.99 0.12 5.79
CA CYS A 60 -0.41 0.36 5.42
C CYS A 60 -1.31 -0.84 5.81
N GLY A 61 -0.85 -1.67 6.75
CA GLY A 61 -1.50 -2.94 7.11
C GLY A 61 -2.93 -2.76 7.64
N CYS A 62 -3.15 -1.76 8.49
CA CYS A 62 -4.46 -1.45 9.04
C CYS A 62 -5.44 -1.00 7.96
N TYR A 63 -4.98 -0.16 7.02
CA TYR A 63 -5.78 0.27 5.88
C TYR A 63 -6.08 -0.89 4.94
N TYR A 64 -5.08 -1.73 4.66
CA TYR A 64 -5.23 -2.95 3.87
C TYR A 64 -6.31 -3.86 4.45
N ASP A 65 -6.25 -4.15 5.75
CA ASP A 65 -7.23 -5.02 6.43
C ASP A 65 -8.65 -4.47 6.25
N PHE A 66 -8.84 -3.17 6.49
CA PHE A 66 -10.14 -2.52 6.30
C PHE A 66 -10.61 -2.59 4.85
N ARG A 67 -9.75 -2.24 3.88
CA ARG A 67 -10.14 -2.21 2.47
C ARG A 67 -10.42 -3.60 1.92
N ALA A 68 -9.61 -4.59 2.28
CA ALA A 68 -9.73 -5.97 1.80
C ALA A 68 -10.90 -6.72 2.45
N THR A 69 -11.24 -6.43 3.71
CA THR A 69 -12.20 -7.23 4.49
C THR A 69 -13.42 -6.47 4.98
N GLY A 70 -13.42 -5.13 4.89
CA GLY A 70 -14.43 -4.24 5.47
C GLY A 70 -14.25 -3.97 6.96
N ALA A 71 -13.19 -4.48 7.60
CA ALA A 71 -12.92 -4.29 9.01
C ALA A 71 -11.41 -4.19 9.30
N SER A 72 -11.05 -3.35 10.27
CA SER A 72 -9.71 -3.29 10.85
C SER A 72 -9.82 -3.23 12.37
N THR A 73 -8.82 -3.76 13.06
CA THR A 73 -8.72 -3.67 14.53
C THR A 73 -7.94 -2.45 14.99
N CYS A 74 -7.36 -1.71 14.05
CA CYS A 74 -6.53 -0.55 14.34
C CYS A 74 -7.36 0.68 14.72
N THR A 75 -6.74 1.55 15.52
CA THR A 75 -7.31 2.86 15.85
C THR A 75 -7.34 3.75 14.61
N THR A 76 -8.46 4.41 14.36
CA THR A 76 -8.57 5.43 13.32
C THR A 76 -7.96 6.74 13.78
N CYS A 77 -7.39 7.52 12.87
CA CYS A 77 -6.75 8.79 13.17
C CYS A 77 -7.00 9.83 12.08
N THR A 78 -6.73 11.09 12.39
CA THR A 78 -6.61 12.18 11.40
C THR A 78 -5.21 12.80 11.42
N SER A 79 -4.47 12.60 12.51
CA SER A 79 -3.08 13.03 12.67
C SER A 79 -2.30 12.07 13.58
N ASP A 80 -0.97 12.18 13.57
CA ASP A 80 -0.08 11.37 14.42
C ASP A 80 -0.39 11.54 15.93
N ASP A 81 -0.95 12.68 16.34
CA ASP A 81 -1.30 12.97 17.74
C ASP A 81 -2.47 12.12 18.25
N ASP A 82 -3.28 11.55 17.35
CA ASP A 82 -4.40 10.66 17.71
C ASP A 82 -3.92 9.23 18.05
N CYS A 83 -2.65 8.94 17.78
CA CYS A 83 -2.14 7.59 17.75
C CYS A 83 -1.38 7.17 19.02
N PRO A 84 -1.53 5.90 19.47
CA PRO A 84 -0.82 5.41 20.63
C PRO A 84 0.67 5.20 20.31
N ARG A 85 1.51 5.19 21.35
CA ARG A 85 2.96 5.00 21.19
C ARG A 85 3.37 3.71 20.46
N ALA A 86 2.54 2.67 20.52
CA ALA A 86 2.79 1.40 19.85
C ALA A 86 2.62 1.46 18.32
N SER A 87 1.81 2.40 17.82
CA SER A 87 1.53 2.64 16.40
C SER A 87 1.42 4.14 16.16
N PRO A 88 2.54 4.89 16.23
CA PRO A 88 2.53 6.33 16.44
C PRO A 88 2.27 7.17 15.18
N VAL A 89 2.16 6.57 14.00
CA VAL A 89 2.04 7.30 12.73
C VAL A 89 0.66 7.12 12.14
N CYS A 90 -0.01 8.21 11.78
CA CYS A 90 -1.28 8.18 11.11
C CYS A 90 -1.08 8.03 9.60
N ARG A 91 -1.56 6.92 9.03
CA ARG A 91 -1.48 6.65 7.59
C ARG A 91 -2.82 6.10 7.11
N HIS A 92 -3.35 6.71 6.05
CA HIS A 92 -4.63 6.29 5.44
C HIS A 92 -5.76 6.19 6.48
N ASP A 93 -5.83 7.16 7.39
CA ASP A 93 -6.79 7.25 8.49
C ASP A 93 -6.69 6.14 9.55
N TYR A 94 -5.58 5.41 9.60
CA TYR A 94 -5.29 4.41 10.63
C TYR A 94 -3.91 4.62 11.27
N CYS A 95 -3.84 4.32 12.57
CA CYS A 95 -2.59 4.35 13.33
C CYS A 95 -1.74 3.11 13.01
N GLU A 96 -0.59 3.33 12.39
CA GLU A 96 0.35 2.32 11.90
C GLU A 96 1.65 2.32 12.70
N ALA A 97 2.37 1.20 12.62
CA ALA A 97 3.75 1.16 13.11
C ALA A 97 4.65 2.13 12.32
N SER A 98 5.73 2.57 12.96
CA SER A 98 6.76 3.43 12.36
C SER A 98 7.86 2.64 11.68
#